data_AF-A0A4V3SAF0-F1
#
_entry.id   AF-A0A4V3SAF0-F1
#
_cell.length_a   1.000
_cell.length_b   1.000
_cell.length_c   1.000
_cell.angle_alpha   90.00
_cell.angle_beta   90.00
_cell.angle_gamma   90.00
#
_symmetry.space_group_name_H-M   'P 1'
#
loop_
_entity.id
_entity.type
_entity.pdbx_description
1 polymer ?
#
loop_
_entity_poly.entity_id
_entity_poly.type
_entity_poly.pdbx_seq_one_letter_code
_entity_poly.pdbx_strand_id
1 'polypeptide(L)'
;MTRSIPKYDLCMENCGEDPYDDLVELTKVEVCRDQCNEQEKIRCIDKHQNNEAQKRKCWKDALYRCIVRCGDDGNCLKMCNDFHTPPSQ
;
A
#
# COMPACT_ATOMS: atom_id res chain seq x y z
N MET A 1 -27.57 5.45 -7.90
CA MET A 1 -26.32 5.89 -7.25
C MET A 1 -25.21 4.94 -7.68
N THR A 2 -24.35 5.35 -8.61
CA THR A 2 -23.11 4.62 -8.90
C THR A 2 -22.14 4.91 -7.76
N ARG A 3 -21.79 3.90 -6.96
CA ARG A 3 -20.69 4.02 -5.98
C ARG A 3 -19.41 4.28 -6.77
N SER A 4 -18.73 5.39 -6.49
CA SER A 4 -17.41 5.65 -7.06
C SER A 4 -16.42 4.63 -6.52
N ILE A 5 -15.58 4.06 -7.40
CA ILE A 5 -14.49 3.18 -7.01
C ILE A 5 -13.54 3.95 -6.08
N PRO A 6 -13.15 3.40 -4.92
CA PRO A 6 -12.14 4.02 -4.07
C PRO A 6 -10.85 4.27 -4.84
N LYS A 7 -10.20 5.42 -4.59
CA LYS A 7 -8.98 5.81 -5.32
C LYS A 7 -7.84 4.79 -5.18
N TYR A 8 -7.77 4.07 -4.06
CA TYR A 8 -6.80 2.98 -3.90
C TYR A 8 -7.04 1.87 -4.90
N ASP A 9 -8.27 1.38 -4.99
CA ASP A 9 -8.65 0.26 -5.84
C ASP A 9 -8.43 0.63 -7.32
N LEU A 10 -8.82 1.84 -7.73
CA LEU A 10 -8.54 2.34 -9.07
C LEU A 10 -7.04 2.43 -9.37
N CYS A 11 -6.22 2.82 -8.40
CA CYS A 11 -4.76 2.86 -8.57
C CYS A 11 -4.21 1.44 -8.76
N MET A 12 -4.66 0.48 -7.96
CA MET A 12 -4.25 -0.92 -8.05
C MET A 12 -4.65 -1.56 -9.39
N GLU A 13 -5.87 -1.29 -9.88
CA GLU A 13 -6.33 -1.75 -11.20
C GLU A 13 -5.43 -1.21 -12.33
N ASN A 14 -5.02 0.07 -12.24
CA ASN A 14 -4.15 0.68 -13.25
C ASN A 14 -2.71 0.15 -13.24
N CYS A 15 -2.26 -0.52 -12.17
CA CYS A 15 -0.95 -1.17 -12.15
C CYS A 15 -0.90 -2.45 -12.99
N GLY A 16 -2.05 -3.03 -13.34
CA GLY A 16 -2.13 -4.26 -14.12
C GLY A 16 -2.05 -5.54 -13.29
N GLU A 17 -2.20 -6.67 -13.99
CA GLU A 17 -2.14 -8.02 -13.44
C GLU A 17 -0.70 -8.53 -13.35
N ASP A 18 -0.50 -9.61 -12.59
CA ASP A 18 0.83 -10.21 -12.43
C ASP A 18 1.27 -10.88 -13.74
N PRO A 19 2.42 -10.50 -14.32
CA PRO A 19 2.91 -11.14 -15.52
C PRO A 19 3.46 -12.53 -15.20
N TYR A 20 3.15 -13.51 -16.06
CA TYR A 20 3.46 -14.92 -15.81
C TYR A 20 4.96 -15.26 -15.82
N ASP A 21 5.74 -14.69 -16.75
CA ASP A 21 7.15 -15.09 -16.98
C ASP A 21 8.12 -13.91 -17.20
N ASP A 22 7.67 -12.67 -16.97
CA ASP A 22 8.51 -11.47 -17.16
C ASP A 22 8.81 -10.79 -15.82
N LEU A 23 10.01 -11.04 -15.29
CA LEU A 23 10.48 -10.47 -14.03
C LEU A 23 10.61 -8.94 -14.08
N VAL A 24 10.86 -8.35 -15.26
CA VAL A 24 10.97 -6.90 -15.41
C VAL A 24 9.58 -6.28 -15.32
N GLU A 25 8.59 -6.86 -16.01
CA GLU A 25 7.21 -6.42 -15.89
C GLU A 25 6.66 -6.66 -14.48
N LEU A 26 7.01 -7.79 -13.83
CA LEU A 26 6.61 -8.06 -12.45
C LEU A 26 7.12 -6.96 -11.52
N THR A 27 8.39 -6.61 -11.64
CA THR A 27 9.00 -5.54 -10.83
C THR A 27 8.28 -4.20 -11.05
N LYS A 28 7.88 -3.87 -12.29
CA LYS A 28 7.13 -2.62 -12.58
C LYS A 28 5.76 -2.63 -11.91
N VAL A 29 5.05 -3.75 -11.98
CA VAL A 29 3.73 -3.92 -11.36
C VAL A 29 3.84 -3.79 -9.84
N GLU A 30 4.83 -4.43 -9.22
CA GLU A 30 5.08 -4.35 -7.77
C GLU A 30 5.39 -2.91 -7.32
N VAL A 31 6.33 -2.24 -8.00
CA VAL A 31 6.67 -0.83 -7.71
C VAL A 31 5.45 0.08 -7.84
N CYS A 32 4.61 -0.13 -8.85
CA CYS A 32 3.37 0.63 -9.01
C CYS A 32 2.42 0.41 -7.81
N ARG A 33 2.22 -0.83 -7.39
CA ARG A 33 1.33 -1.17 -6.26
C ARG A 33 1.84 -0.64 -4.93
N ASP A 34 3.16 -0.56 -4.76
CA ASP A 34 3.78 0.07 -3.59
C ASP A 34 3.53 1.58 -3.56
N GLN A 35 3.64 2.26 -4.71
CA GLN A 35 3.27 3.66 -4.84
C GLN A 35 1.79 3.90 -4.51
N CYS A 36 0.89 3.03 -4.99
CA CYS A 36 -0.54 3.11 -4.65
C CYS A 36 -0.79 2.99 -3.15
N ASN A 37 -0.08 2.07 -2.47
CA ASN A 37 -0.19 1.88 -1.03
C ASN A 37 0.29 3.09 -0.25
N GLU A 38 1.42 3.68 -0.67
CA GLU A 38 1.99 4.88 -0.06
C GLU A 38 1.08 6.10 -0.24
N GLN A 39 0.57 6.34 -1.45
CA GLN A 39 -0.36 7.44 -1.71
C GLN A 39 -1.64 7.30 -0.89
N GLU A 40 -2.14 6.07 -0.72
CA GLU A 40 -3.30 5.83 0.15
C GLU A 40 -3.01 6.15 1.61
N LYS A 41 -1.84 5.69 2.10
CA LYS A 41 -1.39 5.97 3.48
C LYS A 41 -1.36 7.47 3.73
N ILE A 42 -0.72 8.23 2.84
CA ILE A 42 -0.62 9.68 2.92
C ILE A 42 -2.02 10.31 2.94
N ARG A 43 -2.88 9.96 1.97
CA ARG A 43 -4.26 10.49 1.90
C ARG A 43 -5.07 10.20 3.16
N CYS A 44 -4.92 9.00 3.73
CA CYS A 44 -5.58 8.61 4.96
C CYS A 44 -5.10 9.44 6.14
N ILE A 45 -3.78 9.64 6.28
CA ILE A 45 -3.18 10.48 7.33
C ILE A 45 -3.65 11.93 7.21
N ASP A 46 -3.66 12.49 5.99
CA ASP A 46 -4.10 13.85 5.72
C ASP A 46 -5.57 14.08 6.05
N LYS A 47 -6.42 13.06 5.84
CA LYS A 47 -7.83 13.10 6.26
C LYS A 47 -8.00 13.13 7.78
N HIS A 48 -6.99 12.70 8.53
CA HIS A 48 -7.03 12.51 9.98
C HIS A 48 -5.99 13.35 10.73
N GLN A 49 -5.65 14.54 10.22
CA GLN A 49 -4.60 15.44 10.77
C GLN A 49 -4.69 15.68 12.28
N ASN A 50 -5.89 15.69 12.87
CA ASN A 50 -6.12 15.94 14.30
C ASN A 50 -6.52 14.68 15.09
N ASN A 51 -6.36 13.49 14.53
CA ASN A 51 -6.74 12.23 15.17
C ASN A 51 -5.64 11.18 15.08
N GLU A 52 -4.77 11.17 16.10
CA GLU A 52 -3.63 10.26 16.19
C GLU A 52 -4.01 8.78 16.18
N ALA A 53 -5.16 8.41 16.75
CA ALA A 53 -5.63 7.03 16.70
C ALA A 53 -5.96 6.60 15.26
N GLN A 54 -6.61 7.46 14.49
CA GLN A 54 -6.90 7.19 13.07
C GLN A 54 -5.65 7.25 12.20
N LYS A 55 -4.69 8.15 12.46
CA LYS A 55 -3.39 8.12 11.77
C LYS A 55 -2.67 6.80 12.00
N ARG A 56 -2.60 6.32 13.25
CA ARG A 56 -2.01 4.99 13.55
C ARG A 56 -2.74 3.87 12.82
N LYS A 57 -4.06 3.98 12.65
CA LYS A 57 -4.82 3.03 11.83
C LYS A 57 -4.40 3.10 10.35
N CYS A 58 -4.24 4.29 9.77
CA CYS A 58 -3.75 4.44 8.40
C CYS A 58 -2.40 3.75 8.15
N TRP A 59 -1.46 3.89 9.10
CA TRP A 59 -0.18 3.18 9.04
C TRP A 59 -0.37 1.66 9.09
N LYS A 60 -1.18 1.15 10.02
CA LYS A 60 -1.48 -0.29 10.13
C LYS A 60 -2.16 -0.83 8.87
N ASP A 61 -3.09 -0.09 8.29
CA ASP A 61 -3.80 -0.50 7.07
C ASP A 61 -2.84 -0.53 5.87
N ALA A 62 -1.87 0.39 5.79
CA ALA A 62 -0.81 0.35 4.78
C ALA A 62 0.15 -0.83 4.98
N LEU A 63 0.57 -1.09 6.22
CA LEU A 63 1.42 -2.23 6.56
C LEU A 63 0.74 -3.56 6.22
N TYR A 64 -0.53 -3.72 6.59
CA TYR A 64 -1.31 -4.92 6.31
C TYR A 64 -1.42 -5.18 4.80
N ARG A 65 -1.75 -4.15 4.00
CA ARG A 65 -1.82 -4.29 2.54
C ARG A 65 -0.49 -4.68 1.91
N CYS A 66 0.63 -4.22 2.47
CA CYS A 66 1.97 -4.60 2.02
C CYS A 66 2.27 -6.06 2.36
N ILE A 67 2.06 -6.47 3.63
CA ILE A 67 2.32 -7.84 4.10
C ILE A 67 1.51 -8.87 3.31
N VAL A 68 0.22 -8.61 3.04
CA VAL A 68 -0.62 -9.54 2.28
C VAL A 68 -0.06 -9.78 0.87
N ARG A 69 0.55 -8.77 0.23
CA ARG A 69 1.18 -8.94 -1.08
C ARG A 69 2.51 -9.68 -1.02
N CYS A 70 3.30 -9.48 0.04
CA CYS A 70 4.59 -10.16 0.21
C CYS A 70 4.47 -11.67 0.44
N GLY A 71 3.33 -12.15 0.92
CA GLY A 71 3.19 -13.54 1.37
C GLY A 71 4.25 -13.86 2.44
N ASP A 72 5.08 -14.87 2.17
CA ASP A 72 6.13 -15.35 3.08
C ASP A 72 7.54 -14.81 2.74
N ASP A 73 7.69 -13.88 1.79
CA ASP A 73 8.99 -13.31 1.45
C ASP A 73 9.54 -12.45 2.61
N GLY A 74 10.55 -12.96 3.31
CA GLY A 74 11.13 -12.29 4.48
C GLY A 74 11.76 -10.92 4.19
N ASN A 75 12.32 -10.71 3.01
CA ASN A 75 12.90 -9.41 2.63
C ASN A 75 11.79 -8.40 2.35
N CYS A 76 10.74 -8.81 1.64
CA CYS A 76 9.56 -8.01 1.39
C CYS A 76 8.83 -7.65 2.69
N LEU A 77 8.66 -8.60 3.61
CA LEU A 77 8.06 -8.36 4.92
C LEU A 77 8.88 -7.36 5.74
N LYS A 78 10.22 -7.46 5.72
CA LYS A 78 11.08 -6.48 6.38
C LYS A 78 10.89 -5.09 5.78
N MET A 79 10.89 -4.99 4.45
CA MET A 79 10.63 -3.74 3.72
C MET A 79 9.28 -3.12 4.14
N CYS A 80 8.21 -3.90 4.18
CA CYS A 80 6.90 -3.40 4.63
C CYS A 80 6.95 -2.79 6.02
N ASN A 81 7.65 -3.42 6.97
CA ASN A 81 7.81 -2.87 8.32
C ASN A 81 8.58 -1.56 8.31
N ASP A 82 9.66 -1.46 7.53
CA ASP A 82 10.49 -0.26 7.45
C ASP A 82 9.71 0.94 6.88
N PHE A 83 8.84 0.73 5.89
CA PHE A 83 8.10 1.81 5.22
C PHE A 83 6.71 2.15 5.81
N HIS A 84 6.10 1.22 6.54
CA HIS A 84 4.71 1.33 6.99
C HIS A 84 4.52 1.21 8.51
N THR A 85 5.60 1.19 9.29
CA THR A 85 5.53 1.43 10.73
C THR A 85 5.47 2.93 11.01
N PRO A 86 4.57 3.42 11.89
CA PRO A 86 4.57 4.83 12.26
C PRO A 86 5.94 5.23 12.85
N PRO A 87 6.46 6.44 12.55
CA PRO A 87 7.65 6.93 13.22
C PRO A 87 7.43 6.96 14.72
N SER A 88 8.45 6.57 15.49
CA SER A 88 8.46 6.72 16.94
C SER A 88 8.28 8.19 17.30
N GLN A 89 7.27 8.48 18.13
CA GLN A 89 6.99 9.82 18.66
C GLN A 89 8.12 10.33 19.54
#